data_AF-A0A842WQ33-F1
#
_entry.id   AF-A0A842WQ33-F1
#
_cell.length_a   1.000
_cell.length_b   1.000
_cell.length_c   1.000
_cell.angle_alpha   90.00
_cell.angle_beta   90.00
_cell.angle_gamma   90.00
#
_symmetry.space_group_name_H-M   'P 1'
#
loop_
_entity.id
_entity.type
_entity.pdbx_description
1 polymer ?
#
loop_
_entity_poly.entity_id
_entity_poly.type
_entity_poly.pdbx_seq_one_letter_code
_entity_poly.pdbx_strand_id
1 'polypeptide(L)'
;MSERSEKPMVTSFEKQYIETFGEFYESRGMTKILGQVYAILAYKARDADNGLTQQEIADIIDRSVSTASRVLDQLSEMGFCGYIEEINPRGRRERKYYMSSSIKQIAVGRFFKLIKDNIKLENELSQIEESIPKSEKKENRPLIKHLNEMKESIQMLNSLYKRMIEIGKDVLTQEKNN
;
A
#
# COMPACT_ATOMS: atom_id res chain seq x y z
N MET A 1 21.49 -29.48 23.42
CA MET A 1 20.29 -30.06 22.79
C MET A 1 19.58 -28.91 22.08
N SER A 2 19.46 -28.98 20.75
CA SER A 2 18.84 -27.92 19.94
C SER A 2 17.34 -28.18 19.92
N GLU A 3 16.57 -27.43 20.71
CA GLU A 3 15.12 -27.33 20.51
C GLU A 3 14.90 -26.75 19.10
N ARG A 4 14.48 -27.61 18.17
CA ARG A 4 13.88 -27.15 16.92
C ARG A 4 12.56 -26.50 17.33
N SER A 5 12.50 -25.17 17.30
CA SER A 5 11.22 -24.48 17.43
C SER A 5 10.30 -25.01 16.33
N GLU A 6 9.18 -25.62 16.72
CA GLU A 6 8.13 -25.96 15.77
C GLU A 6 7.77 -24.69 15.03
N LYS A 7 7.98 -24.66 13.70
CA LYS A 7 7.54 -23.53 12.89
C LYS A 7 6.04 -23.37 13.12
N PRO A 8 5.53 -22.15 13.38
CA PRO A 8 4.10 -21.95 13.57
C PRO A 8 3.36 -22.49 12.34
N MET A 9 2.64 -23.60 12.51
CA MET A 9 1.89 -24.22 11.43
C MET A 9 0.65 -23.38 11.17
N VAL A 10 0.68 -22.67 10.04
CA VAL A 10 -0.47 -21.98 9.48
C VAL A 10 -1.50 -23.03 9.04
N THR A 11 -2.76 -22.87 9.47
CA THR A 11 -3.84 -23.80 9.08
C THR A 11 -4.07 -23.77 7.57
N SER A 12 -4.71 -24.80 7.01
CA SER A 12 -5.04 -24.83 5.57
C SER A 12 -5.86 -23.61 5.13
N PHE A 13 -6.81 -23.17 5.95
CA PHE A 13 -7.64 -21.99 5.67
C PHE A 13 -6.86 -20.68 5.75
N GLU A 14 -5.94 -20.56 6.71
CA GLU A 14 -5.08 -19.38 6.81
C GLU A 14 -4.14 -19.27 5.61
N LYS A 15 -3.58 -20.39 5.12
CA LYS A 15 -2.78 -20.39 3.88
C LYS A 15 -3.62 -19.96 2.69
N GLN A 16 -4.84 -20.48 2.58
CA GLN A 16 -5.76 -20.09 1.50
C GLN A 16 -6.11 -18.60 1.54
N TYR A 17 -6.36 -18.05 2.73
CA TYR A 17 -6.62 -16.62 2.94
C TYR A 17 -5.44 -15.76 2.47
N ILE A 18 -4.22 -16.10 2.91
CA ILE A 18 -2.99 -15.40 2.54
C ILE A 18 -2.77 -15.46 1.02
N GLU A 19 -2.96 -16.64 0.43
CA GLU A 19 -2.76 -16.83 -1.02
C GLU A 19 -3.77 -16.06 -1.85
N THR A 20 -5.04 -16.06 -1.44
CA THR A 20 -6.12 -15.31 -2.10
C THR A 20 -5.81 -13.81 -2.12
N PHE A 21 -5.31 -13.26 -1.01
CA PHE A 21 -4.87 -11.86 -0.98
C PHE A 21 -3.66 -11.60 -1.88
N GLY A 22 -2.71 -12.55 -1.93
CA GLY A 22 -1.59 -12.49 -2.85
C GLY A 22 -2.04 -12.38 -4.31
N GLU A 23 -2.89 -13.31 -4.75
CA GLU A 23 -3.45 -13.34 -6.11
C GLU A 23 -4.28 -12.10 -6.43
N PHE A 24 -5.06 -11.61 -5.46
CA PHE A 24 -5.83 -10.38 -5.62
C PHE A 24 -4.94 -9.14 -5.84
N TYR A 25 -3.85 -9.02 -5.09
CA TYR A 25 -2.91 -7.90 -5.27
C TYR A 25 -2.16 -8.00 -6.60
N GLU A 26 -1.77 -9.21 -7.00
CA GLU A 26 -1.14 -9.48 -8.29
C GLU A 26 -2.06 -9.11 -9.46
N SER A 27 -3.35 -9.44 -9.39
CA SER A 27 -4.34 -9.06 -10.40
C SER A 27 -4.56 -7.55 -10.51
N ARG A 28 -4.07 -6.76 -9.53
CA ARG A 28 -4.13 -5.28 -9.50
C ARG A 28 -2.80 -4.63 -9.86
N GLY A 29 -1.83 -5.42 -10.36
CA GLY A 29 -0.51 -4.94 -10.77
C GLY A 29 0.46 -4.70 -9.61
N MET A 30 0.18 -5.23 -8.42
CA MET A 30 1.12 -5.23 -7.28
C MET A 30 1.87 -6.56 -7.21
N THR A 31 2.87 -6.67 -6.34
CA THR A 31 3.55 -7.96 -6.14
C THR A 31 2.68 -8.89 -5.29
N LYS A 32 2.61 -10.17 -5.66
CA LYS A 32 1.91 -11.20 -4.88
C LYS A 32 2.33 -11.23 -3.41
N ILE A 33 3.64 -11.06 -3.17
CA ILE A 33 4.23 -11.04 -1.82
C ILE A 33 3.68 -9.87 -0.98
N LEU A 34 3.47 -8.69 -1.58
CA LEU A 34 2.88 -7.56 -0.86
C LEU A 34 1.49 -7.90 -0.31
N GLY A 35 0.65 -8.54 -1.14
CA GLY A 35 -0.68 -8.98 -0.73
C GLY A 35 -0.63 -10.02 0.39
N GLN A 36 0.28 -10.99 0.29
CA GLN A 36 0.48 -12.02 1.32
C GLN A 36 0.93 -11.40 2.66
N VAL A 37 1.93 -10.50 2.65
CA VAL A 37 2.42 -9.83 3.87
C VAL A 37 1.32 -8.94 4.47
N TYR A 38 0.58 -8.21 3.64
CA TYR A 38 -0.56 -7.41 4.11
C TYR A 38 -1.61 -8.29 4.81
N ALA A 39 -1.95 -9.44 4.23
CA ALA A 39 -2.91 -10.37 4.81
C ALA A 39 -2.44 -10.92 6.17
N ILE A 40 -1.16 -11.26 6.28
CA ILE A 40 -0.56 -11.72 7.54
C ILE A 40 -0.66 -10.65 8.62
N LEU A 41 -0.28 -9.41 8.31
CA LEU A 41 -0.34 -8.31 9.26
C LEU A 41 -1.79 -8.00 9.67
N ALA A 42 -2.72 -7.96 8.71
CA ALA A 42 -4.12 -7.65 8.97
C ALA A 42 -4.81 -8.69 9.86
N TYR A 43 -4.43 -9.96 9.75
CA TYR A 43 -5.09 -11.06 10.44
C TYR A 43 -4.36 -11.51 11.72
N LYS A 44 -3.04 -11.76 11.63
CA LYS A 44 -2.25 -12.33 12.72
C LYS A 44 -1.54 -11.28 13.56
N ALA A 45 -1.12 -10.17 12.96
CA ALA A 45 -0.36 -9.10 13.63
C ALA A 45 -1.11 -7.77 13.65
N ARG A 46 -2.36 -7.81 14.11
CA ARG A 46 -3.30 -6.67 14.00
C ARG A 46 -2.97 -5.49 14.91
N ASP A 47 -2.15 -5.71 15.94
CA ASP A 47 -1.78 -4.76 16.99
C ASP A 47 -0.37 -5.06 17.50
N ALA A 48 0.19 -4.16 18.32
CA ALA A 48 1.57 -4.26 18.80
C ALA A 48 1.83 -5.51 19.65
N ASP A 49 0.84 -5.96 20.42
CA ASP A 49 0.97 -7.14 21.29
C ASP A 49 1.07 -8.44 20.49
N ASN A 50 0.44 -8.49 19.32
CA ASN A 50 0.47 -9.62 18.39
C ASN A 50 1.47 -9.44 17.25
N GLY A 51 2.41 -8.50 17.37
CA GLY A 51 3.39 -8.20 16.34
C GLY A 51 4.25 -9.43 15.96
N LEU A 52 4.59 -9.55 14.68
CA LEU A 52 5.40 -10.65 14.14
C LEU A 52 6.78 -10.18 13.70
N THR A 53 7.80 -11.01 13.93
CA THR A 53 9.16 -10.77 13.45
C THR A 53 9.27 -10.97 11.94
N GLN A 54 10.33 -10.43 11.34
CA GLN A 54 10.63 -10.65 9.92
C GLN A 54 10.83 -12.14 9.60
N GLN A 55 11.40 -12.90 10.54
CA GLN A 55 11.63 -14.34 10.39
C GLN A 55 10.31 -15.11 10.35
N GLU A 56 9.39 -14.83 11.28
CA GLU A 56 8.07 -15.46 11.30
C GLU A 56 7.28 -15.17 10.03
N ILE A 57 7.29 -13.92 9.56
CA ILE A 57 6.61 -13.54 8.32
C ILE A 57 7.23 -14.27 7.12
N ALA A 58 8.56 -14.32 7.05
CA ALA A 58 9.29 -15.01 5.98
C ALA A 58 8.98 -16.51 5.94
N ASP A 59 8.88 -17.16 7.11
CA ASP A 59 8.50 -18.56 7.24
C ASP A 59 7.06 -18.81 6.77
N ILE A 60 6.13 -17.89 7.02
CA ILE A 60 4.73 -18.01 6.59
C ILE A 60 4.59 -17.92 5.06
N ILE A 61 5.28 -16.97 4.42
CA ILE A 61 5.22 -16.78 2.95
C ILE A 61 6.18 -17.69 2.18
N ASP A 62 6.93 -18.55 2.87
CA ASP A 62 7.97 -19.41 2.30
C ASP A 62 8.98 -18.65 1.43
N ARG A 63 9.56 -17.58 1.98
CA ARG A 63 10.59 -16.74 1.33
C ARG A 63 11.74 -16.41 2.26
N SER A 64 12.77 -15.75 1.73
CA SER A 64 13.88 -15.26 2.55
C SER A 64 13.46 -14.11 3.47
N VAL A 65 14.12 -14.01 4.63
CA VAL A 65 13.96 -12.87 5.56
C VAL A 65 14.22 -11.54 4.87
N SER A 66 15.20 -11.49 3.95
CA SER A 66 15.48 -10.29 3.16
C SER A 66 14.32 -9.85 2.28
N THR A 67 13.54 -10.80 1.74
CA THR A 67 12.36 -10.49 0.94
C THR A 67 11.25 -9.92 1.82
N ALA A 68 11.01 -10.55 2.98
CA ALA A 68 10.05 -10.04 3.97
C ALA A 68 10.44 -8.64 4.47
N SER A 69 11.72 -8.42 4.81
CA SER A 69 12.23 -7.11 5.25
C SER A 69 11.95 -6.01 4.24
N ARG A 70 12.28 -6.21 2.96
CA ARG A 70 12.04 -5.19 1.93
C ARG A 70 10.58 -4.79 1.83
N VAL A 71 9.66 -5.75 1.91
CA VAL A 71 8.22 -5.49 1.84
C VAL A 71 7.73 -4.80 3.11
N LEU A 72 8.22 -5.21 4.29
CA LEU A 72 7.89 -4.58 5.57
C LEU A 72 8.41 -3.14 5.66
N ASP A 73 9.62 -2.88 5.16
CA ASP A 73 10.19 -1.54 5.11
C ASP A 73 9.34 -0.64 4.19
N GLN A 74 8.94 -1.12 3.01
CA GLN A 74 8.02 -0.41 2.11
C GLN A 74 6.67 -0.13 2.79
N LEU A 75 6.07 -1.12 3.45
CA LEU A 75 4.80 -0.93 4.15
C LEU A 75 4.93 0.06 5.31
N SER A 76 6.04 0.02 6.04
CA SER A 76 6.33 0.94 7.15
C SER A 76 6.54 2.37 6.66
N GLU A 77 7.27 2.57 5.56
CA GLU A 77 7.46 3.89 4.93
C GLU A 77 6.14 4.48 4.45
N MET A 78 5.24 3.64 3.93
CA MET A 78 3.89 4.06 3.55
C MET A 78 2.94 4.21 4.76
N GLY A 79 3.39 3.90 5.98
CA GLY A 79 2.62 3.97 7.23
C GLY A 79 1.63 2.82 7.43
N PHE A 80 1.63 1.80 6.57
CA PHE A 80 0.69 0.70 6.62
C PHE A 80 0.94 -0.24 7.81
N CYS A 81 2.19 -0.35 8.26
CA CYS A 81 2.56 -1.10 9.45
C CYS A 81 3.45 -0.27 10.38
N GLY A 82 3.37 -0.56 11.68
CA GLY A 82 4.33 -0.11 12.68
C GLY A 82 5.25 -1.25 13.11
N TYR A 83 6.24 -0.93 13.94
CA TYR A 83 7.01 -1.94 14.64
C TYR A 83 7.35 -1.52 16.07
N ILE A 84 7.56 -2.50 16.93
CA ILE A 84 8.18 -2.33 18.25
C ILE A 84 9.55 -3.00 18.24
N GLU A 85 10.54 -2.36 18.89
CA GLU A 85 11.84 -2.98 19.12
C GLU A 85 11.80 -3.76 20.44
N GLU A 86 12.11 -5.05 20.38
CA GLU A 86 12.22 -5.92 21.54
C GLU A 86 13.63 -6.53 21.61
N ILE A 87 14.05 -6.92 22.82
CA ILE A 87 15.26 -7.72 23.01
C ILE A 87 14.84 -9.18 23.04
N ASN A 88 15.29 -9.96 22.06
CA ASN A 88 15.01 -11.38 22.02
C ASN A 88 15.78 -12.14 23.13
N PRO A 89 15.44 -13.41 23.43
CA PRO A 89 16.11 -14.18 24.49
C PRO A 89 17.63 -14.35 24.32
N ARG A 90 18.17 -14.07 23.13
CA ARG A 90 19.62 -14.09 22.84
C ARG A 90 20.29 -12.73 23.05
N GLY A 91 19.58 -11.76 23.63
CA GLY A 91 20.09 -10.41 23.91
C GLY A 91 20.22 -9.52 22.67
N ARG A 92 19.61 -9.89 21.54
CA ARG A 92 19.67 -9.09 20.30
C ARG A 92 18.39 -8.29 20.12
N ARG A 93 18.52 -7.08 19.61
CA ARG A 93 17.36 -6.28 19.20
C ARG A 93 16.70 -6.91 17.98
N GLU A 94 15.38 -6.98 18.02
CA GLU A 94 14.54 -7.50 16.96
C GLU A 94 13.29 -6.63 16.82
N ARG A 95 12.78 -6.51 15.60
CA ARG A 95 11.56 -5.74 15.31
C ARG A 95 10.39 -6.68 15.15
N LYS A 96 9.32 -6.41 15.91
CA LYS A 96 8.00 -7.03 15.69
C LYS A 96 7.10 -6.04 14.97
N TYR A 97 6.64 -6.43 13.80
CA TYR A 97 5.81 -5.63 12.91
C TYR A 97 4.34 -5.93 13.14
N TYR A 98 3.51 -4.89 13.07
CA TYR A 98 2.06 -4.98 13.26
C TYR A 98 1.32 -4.02 12.31
N MET A 99 0.07 -4.33 11.99
CA MET A 99 -0.78 -3.46 11.18
C MET A 99 -1.03 -2.14 11.90
N SER A 100 -0.88 -1.02 11.19
CA SER A 100 -1.14 0.30 11.77
C SER A 100 -2.62 0.48 12.11
N SER A 101 -2.94 0.93 13.33
CA SER A 101 -4.32 1.27 13.71
C SER A 101 -4.87 2.46 12.91
N SER A 102 -3.98 3.28 12.35
CA SER A 102 -4.33 4.45 11.53
C SER A 102 -4.47 4.11 10.04
N ILE A 103 -4.48 2.83 9.65
CA ILE A 103 -4.46 2.39 8.25
C ILE A 103 -5.55 3.04 7.39
N LYS A 104 -6.76 3.20 7.94
CA LYS A 104 -7.89 3.83 7.25
C LYS A 104 -7.66 5.32 7.02
N GLN A 105 -7.13 6.02 8.02
CA GLN A 105 -6.78 7.43 7.92
C GLN A 105 -5.65 7.65 6.90
N ILE A 106 -4.67 6.75 6.89
CA ILE A 106 -3.55 6.77 5.94
C ILE A 106 -4.04 6.53 4.51
N ALA A 107 -4.94 5.58 4.29
CA ALA A 107 -5.55 5.32 2.99
C ALA A 107 -6.30 6.55 2.47
N VAL A 108 -7.10 7.21 3.32
CA VAL A 108 -7.80 8.46 2.98
C VAL A 108 -6.80 9.60 2.67
N GLY A 109 -5.77 9.76 3.51
CA GLY A 109 -4.69 10.74 3.30
C GLY A 109 -3.98 10.54 1.96
N ARG A 110 -3.80 9.29 1.52
CA ARG A 110 -3.18 8.96 0.24
C ARG A 110 -4.01 9.44 -0.94
N PHE A 111 -5.33 9.35 -0.89
CA PHE A 111 -6.18 9.89 -1.96
C PHE A 111 -6.07 11.42 -2.07
N PHE A 112 -5.95 12.15 -0.96
CA PHE A 112 -5.68 13.59 -0.99
C PHE A 112 -4.34 13.91 -1.68
N LYS A 113 -3.28 13.14 -1.36
CA LYS A 113 -1.98 13.31 -2.01
C LYS A 113 -2.06 13.03 -3.52
N LEU A 114 -2.72 11.95 -3.92
CA LEU A 114 -2.89 11.60 -5.33
C LEU A 114 -3.65 12.70 -6.10
N ILE A 115 -4.68 13.30 -5.50
CA ILE A 115 -5.38 14.45 -6.11
C ILE A 115 -4.42 15.63 -6.30
N LYS A 116 -3.60 15.95 -5.29
CA LYS A 116 -2.62 17.05 -5.38
C LYS A 116 -1.60 16.80 -6.49
N ASP A 117 -1.06 15.59 -6.56
CA ASP A 117 -0.07 15.19 -7.57
C ASP A 117 -0.70 15.23 -8.98
N ASN A 118 -1.94 14.77 -9.12
CA ASN A 118 -2.73 14.86 -10.35
C ASN A 118 -2.98 16.30 -10.80
N ILE A 119 -3.35 17.20 -9.89
CA ILE A 119 -3.52 18.64 -10.20
C ILE A 119 -2.21 19.24 -10.69
N LYS A 120 -1.08 18.87 -10.07
CA LYS A 120 0.25 19.33 -10.51
C LYS A 120 0.53 18.86 -11.94
N LEU A 121 0.28 17.59 -12.23
CA LEU A 121 0.47 17.03 -13.57
C LEU A 121 -0.44 17.70 -14.61
N GLU A 122 -1.71 17.92 -14.29
CA GLU A 122 -2.67 18.61 -15.18
C GLU A 122 -2.19 20.04 -15.54
N ASN A 123 -1.63 20.76 -14.57
CA ASN A 123 -1.03 22.08 -14.79
C ASN A 123 0.21 22.00 -15.68
N GLU A 124 1.09 21.02 -15.47
CA GLU A 124 2.29 20.80 -16.30
C GLU A 124 1.89 20.49 -17.75
N LEU A 125 0.87 19.66 -17.98
CA LEU A 125 0.34 19.36 -19.31
C LEU A 125 -0.25 20.61 -19.99
N SER A 126 -0.93 21.46 -19.21
CA SER A 126 -1.49 22.72 -19.71
C SER A 126 -0.37 23.70 -20.12
N GLN A 127 0.70 23.79 -19.34
CA GLN A 127 1.88 24.59 -19.68
C GLN A 127 2.55 24.11 -20.96
N ILE A 128 2.66 22.79 -21.17
CA ILE A 128 3.19 22.24 -22.43
C ILE A 128 2.30 22.69 -23.60
N GLU A 129 0.98 22.58 -23.49
CA GLU A 129 0.05 23.01 -24.56
C GLU A 129 0.14 24.52 -24.85
N GLU A 130 0.26 25.35 -23.80
CA GLU A 130 0.40 26.80 -23.90
C GLU A 130 1.75 27.23 -24.49
N SER A 131 2.80 26.43 -24.29
CA SER A 131 4.14 26.70 -24.83
C SER A 131 4.23 26.51 -26.35
N ILE A 132 3.26 25.81 -26.97
CA ILE A 132 3.22 25.60 -28.42
C ILE A 132 2.84 26.92 -29.12
N PRO A 133 3.72 27.49 -29.96
CA PRO A 133 3.44 28.73 -30.68
C PRO A 133 2.15 28.63 -31.51
N LYS A 134 1.39 29.73 -31.59
CA LYS A 134 0.13 29.77 -32.36
C LYS A 134 0.32 29.35 -33.83
N SER A 135 1.46 29.70 -34.42
CA SER A 135 1.86 29.31 -35.79
C SER A 135 2.01 27.80 -35.97
N GLU A 136 2.39 27.09 -34.91
CA GLU A 136 2.72 25.65 -34.93
C GLU A 136 1.58 24.77 -34.42
N LYS A 137 0.47 25.36 -33.93
CA LYS A 137 -0.67 24.61 -33.39
C LYS A 137 -1.33 23.68 -34.42
N LYS A 138 -1.29 24.02 -35.70
CA LYS A 138 -1.88 23.18 -36.76
C LYS A 138 -1.09 21.88 -36.95
N GLU A 139 0.24 21.98 -36.95
CA GLU A 139 1.16 20.85 -37.10
C GLU A 139 1.17 19.98 -35.84
N ASN A 140 1.07 20.59 -34.66
CA ASN A 140 1.03 19.91 -33.37
C ASN A 140 -0.38 19.47 -32.93
N ARG A 141 -1.38 19.50 -33.81
CA ARG A 141 -2.76 19.11 -33.47
C ARG A 141 -2.86 17.70 -32.85
N PRO A 142 -2.15 16.66 -33.32
CA PRO A 142 -2.21 15.33 -32.69
C PRO A 142 -1.72 15.34 -31.23
N LEU A 143 -0.63 16.07 -30.94
CA LEU A 143 -0.11 16.22 -29.59
C LEU A 143 -1.11 16.96 -28.69
N ILE A 144 -1.67 18.08 -29.17
CA ILE A 144 -2.68 18.85 -28.43
C ILE A 144 -3.91 17.98 -28.11
N LYS A 145 -4.36 17.15 -29.06
CA LYS A 145 -5.45 16.20 -28.83
C LYS A 145 -5.10 15.22 -27.71
N HIS A 146 -3.92 14.62 -27.75
CA HIS A 146 -3.49 13.67 -26.73
C HIS A 146 -3.31 14.31 -25.35
N LEU A 147 -2.78 15.54 -25.27
CA LEU A 147 -2.69 16.30 -24.02
C LEU A 147 -4.07 16.52 -23.40
N ASN A 148 -5.09 16.83 -24.22
CA ASN A 148 -6.46 16.99 -23.75
C ASN A 148 -7.06 15.66 -23.24
N GLU A 149 -6.88 14.56 -23.97
CA GLU A 149 -7.32 13.22 -23.53
C GLU A 149 -6.68 12.81 -22.18
N MET A 150 -5.40 13.15 -21.98
CA MET A 150 -4.70 12.90 -20.72
C MET A 150 -5.25 13.75 -19.58
N LYS A 151 -5.53 15.03 -19.81
CA LYS A 151 -6.16 15.92 -18.81
C LYS A 151 -7.56 15.41 -18.42
N GLU A 152 -8.37 14.99 -19.39
CA GLU A 152 -9.68 14.37 -19.12
C GLU A 152 -9.56 13.10 -18.26
N SER A 153 -8.58 12.25 -18.56
CA SER A 153 -8.30 11.04 -17.76
C SER A 153 -7.91 11.38 -16.31
N ILE A 154 -7.09 12.42 -16.13
CA ILE A 154 -6.70 12.93 -14.79
C ILE A 154 -7.93 13.44 -14.02
N GLN A 155 -8.84 14.16 -14.68
CA GLN A 155 -10.08 14.65 -14.05
C GLN A 155 -11.00 13.50 -13.62
N MET A 156 -11.09 12.44 -14.43
CA MET A 156 -11.83 11.23 -14.06
C MET A 156 -11.23 10.56 -12.81
N LEU A 157 -9.90 10.40 -12.76
CA LEU A 157 -9.20 9.86 -11.59
C LEU A 157 -9.42 10.70 -10.34
N ASN A 158 -9.34 12.03 -10.45
CA ASN A 158 -9.59 12.94 -9.34
C ASN A 158 -11.02 12.80 -8.80
N SER A 159 -12.00 12.63 -9.69
CA SER A 159 -13.40 12.42 -9.30
C SER A 159 -13.58 11.10 -8.55
N LEU A 160 -12.93 10.03 -9.01
CA LEU A 160 -12.91 8.74 -8.32
C LEU A 160 -12.29 8.86 -6.92
N TYR A 161 -11.11 9.50 -6.81
CA TYR A 161 -10.43 9.66 -5.52
C TYR A 161 -11.22 10.52 -4.54
N LYS A 162 -11.91 11.58 -5.01
CA LYS A 162 -12.82 12.37 -4.16
C LYS A 162 -13.94 11.52 -3.58
N ARG A 163 -14.58 10.68 -4.40
CA ARG A 163 -15.62 9.75 -3.95
C ARG A 163 -15.07 8.75 -2.92
N MET A 164 -13.86 8.24 -3.13
CA MET A 164 -13.21 7.34 -2.16
C MET A 164 -12.91 8.02 -0.82
N ILE A 165 -12.57 9.32 -0.83
CA ILE A 165 -12.38 10.12 0.39
C ILE A 165 -13.71 10.27 1.14
N GLU A 166 -14.81 10.54 0.44
CA GLU A 166 -16.15 10.65 1.06
C GLU A 166 -16.53 9.35 1.76
N ILE A 167 -16.45 8.22 1.05
CA ILE A 167 -16.69 6.89 1.63
C ILE A 167 -15.77 6.64 2.83
N GLY A 168 -14.48 6.97 2.72
CA GLY A 168 -13.53 6.78 3.80
C GLY A 168 -13.84 7.63 5.04
N LYS A 169 -14.33 8.86 4.87
CA LYS A 169 -14.76 9.72 5.98
C LYS A 169 -15.99 9.15 6.70
N ASP A 170 -16.94 8.58 5.96
CA ASP A 170 -18.13 7.97 6.54
C ASP A 170 -17.75 6.77 7.42
N VAL A 171 -16.84 5.90 6.93
CA VAL A 171 -16.30 4.77 7.70
C VAL A 171 -15.60 5.24 8.97
N LEU A 172 -14.74 6.25 8.88
CA LEU A 172 -14.03 6.81 10.04
C LEU A 172 -14.96 7.46 11.06
N THR A 173 -16.12 7.96 10.63
CA THR A 173 -17.11 8.60 11.51
C THR A 173 -17.94 7.55 12.26
N GLN A 174 -18.29 6.45 11.60
CA GLN A 174 -19.01 5.33 12.24
C GLN A 174 -18.18 4.65 13.33
N GLU A 175 -16.87 4.52 13.15
CA GLU A 175 -15.97 3.93 14.16
C GLU A 175 -15.76 4.78 15.41
N LYS A 176 -16.03 6.09 15.36
CA LYS A 176 -15.96 6.96 16.54
C LYS A 176 -17.23 6.90 17.40
N ASN A 177 -18.32 6.38 16.85
CA ASN A 177 -19.63 6.33 17.49
C ASN A 177 -19.97 4.92 18.03
N ASN A 178 -19.08 3.94 17.84
CA ASN A 178 -19.15 2.58 18.37
C ASN A 178 -18.02 2.35 19.38
#